data_AF-A0AAW1UUA3-F1
#
_entry.id   AF-A0AAW1UUA3-F1
#
_cell.length_a   1.000
_cell.length_b   1.000
_cell.length_c   1.000
_cell.angle_alpha   90.00
_cell.angle_beta   90.00
_cell.angle_gamma   90.00
#
_symmetry.space_group_name_H-M   'P 1'
#
loop_
_entity.id
_entity.type
_entity.pdbx_description
1 polymer ?
#
loop_
_entity_poly.entity_id
_entity_poly.type
_entity_poly.pdbx_seq_one_letter_code
_entity_poly.pdbx_strand_id
1 'polypeptide(L)'
;MRNTNLTPTQLKWIWNIWHDSVGPKVKVPFFKMVDLMNVAARRNGYRDAGEVWREELEIQNLEETVERLYSEIEPLYKYLHAVVRHKLHKKYGSDQIDLKGPIPTHLLGNMWGQDWSSLMNILNVDNIKDELNDKIKSRNATMEQMVLEAEDFYVSMGFPKMTEKFWKYSVFEKKGNVTFCHGTAANLFSDGDFRMHVCGEPNLYGFYVIHHEMGHIEYYMAYEKQPPMFQDGTNTAFHESIGDAIMHGVMTPQHLQRLSLLDDEKLFNNDTELYLILLQALEKIPEMPFALLIDKYRWKAFRNEIPFQQANKIYWDMNKRYRGVVPPEKRDERFFDIGAKFHVPDGTPYIRYFLSGILQMDIFKSLCSYTLLGRNPINKLENRFLPLQRCDIYGSKRAGEQLRRVLSLGSSIHWSTALELITDHRQLTTQPFLEYYQPVFKWLEEYIQQHNVHIGW
;
A
#
# COMPACT_ATOMS: atom_id res chain seq x y z
N MET A 1 13.83 3.76 11.52
CA MET A 1 13.82 2.55 10.67
C MET A 1 14.04 2.88 9.20
N ARG A 2 13.42 3.92 8.61
CA ARG A 2 13.64 4.33 7.20
C ARG A 2 15.04 4.91 6.89
N ASN A 3 15.84 5.25 7.92
CA ASN A 3 17.18 5.81 7.76
C ASN A 3 18.21 4.70 7.49
N THR A 4 18.80 4.71 6.30
CA THR A 4 19.78 3.71 5.82
C THR A 4 21.18 3.85 6.40
N ASN A 5 21.45 4.91 7.17
CA ASN A 5 22.74 5.17 7.82
C ASN A 5 22.88 4.49 9.19
N LEU A 6 21.81 3.87 9.69
CA LEU A 6 21.83 3.14 10.96
C LEU A 6 22.48 1.76 10.79
N THR A 7 23.25 1.34 11.79
CA THR A 7 23.85 0.00 11.82
C THR A 7 22.81 -1.08 12.13
N PRO A 8 23.05 -2.36 11.77
CA PRO A 8 22.18 -3.47 12.16
C PRO A 8 21.86 -3.49 13.67
N THR A 9 22.86 -3.25 14.52
CA THR A 9 22.67 -3.18 15.98
C THR A 9 21.74 -2.05 16.41
N GLN A 10 21.87 -0.86 15.81
CA GLN A 10 20.98 0.27 16.10
C GLN A 10 19.56 0.00 15.63
N LEU A 11 19.38 -0.56 14.42
CA LEU A 11 18.07 -0.94 13.89
C LEU A 11 17.39 -2.01 14.77
N LYS A 12 18.16 -3.00 15.23
CA LYS A 12 17.68 -4.03 16.15
C LYS A 12 17.22 -3.43 17.46
N TRP A 13 18.02 -2.53 18.04
CA TRP A 13 17.67 -1.83 19.28
C TRP A 13 16.39 -1.00 19.14
N ILE A 14 16.23 -0.24 18.05
CA ILE A 14 15.00 0.52 17.77
C ILE A 14 13.79 -0.41 17.65
N TRP A 15 13.93 -1.51 16.91
CA TRP A 15 12.87 -2.50 16.72
C TRP A 15 12.44 -3.11 18.06
N ASN A 16 13.41 -3.55 18.87
CA ASN A 16 13.16 -4.16 20.17
C ASN A 16 12.44 -3.19 21.11
N ILE A 17 12.94 -1.95 21.25
CA ILE A 17 12.33 -0.96 22.15
C ILE A 17 10.86 -0.72 21.82
N TRP A 18 10.52 -0.59 20.53
CA TRP A 18 9.14 -0.38 20.12
C TRP A 18 8.26 -1.59 20.49
N HIS A 19 8.67 -2.79 20.09
CA HIS A 19 7.89 -4.00 20.30
C HIS A 19 7.76 -4.35 21.79
N ASP A 20 8.81 -4.15 22.58
CA ASP A 20 8.83 -4.40 24.02
C ASP A 20 7.98 -3.38 24.79
N SER A 21 7.95 -2.13 24.34
CA SER A 21 7.19 -1.05 24.99
C SER A 21 5.69 -1.12 24.73
N VAL A 22 5.29 -1.65 23.58
CA VAL A 22 3.90 -1.65 23.09
C VAL A 22 3.27 -3.03 23.18
N GLY A 23 3.87 -4.04 22.54
CA GLY A 23 3.28 -5.37 22.33
C GLY A 23 2.74 -6.02 23.62
N PRO A 24 3.55 -6.21 24.67
CA PRO A 24 3.12 -6.85 25.91
C PRO A 24 1.87 -6.22 26.55
N LYS A 25 1.74 -4.88 26.48
CA LYS A 25 0.60 -4.14 27.06
C LYS A 25 -0.69 -4.35 26.27
N VAL A 26 -0.59 -4.66 24.98
CA VAL A 26 -1.73 -4.89 24.08
C VAL A 26 -2.27 -6.32 24.19
N LYS A 27 -1.45 -7.30 24.60
CA LYS A 27 -1.82 -8.73 24.60
C LYS A 27 -3.14 -9.02 25.30
N VAL A 28 -3.28 -8.63 26.57
CA VAL A 28 -4.50 -8.92 27.36
C VAL A 28 -5.71 -8.14 26.83
N PRO A 29 -5.63 -6.81 26.57
CA PRO A 29 -6.73 -6.08 25.94
C PRO A 29 -7.18 -6.66 24.60
N PHE A 30 -6.25 -7.13 23.75
CA PHE A 30 -6.56 -7.70 22.45
C PHE A 30 -7.46 -8.95 22.57
N PHE A 31 -7.09 -9.91 23.42
CA PHE A 31 -7.92 -11.12 23.60
C PHE A 31 -9.28 -10.79 24.24
N LYS A 32 -9.33 -9.83 25.18
CA LYS A 32 -10.60 -9.36 25.74
C LYS A 32 -11.48 -8.69 24.68
N MET A 33 -10.89 -7.91 23.79
CA MET A 33 -11.60 -7.30 22.65
C MET A 33 -12.15 -8.39 21.72
N VAL A 34 -11.34 -9.39 21.37
CA VAL A 34 -11.77 -10.55 20.56
C VAL A 34 -12.99 -11.24 21.18
N ASP A 35 -12.97 -11.52 22.49
CA ASP A 35 -14.09 -12.14 23.20
C ASP A 35 -15.37 -11.29 23.11
N LEU A 36 -15.26 -9.98 23.37
CA LEU A 36 -16.39 -9.06 23.34
C LEU A 36 -16.97 -8.90 21.94
N MET A 37 -16.11 -8.74 20.93
CA MET A 37 -16.54 -8.64 19.53
C MET A 37 -17.23 -9.93 19.07
N ASN A 38 -16.72 -11.09 19.48
CA ASN A 38 -17.34 -12.38 19.20
C ASN A 38 -18.71 -12.54 19.87
N VAL A 39 -18.90 -12.02 21.09
CA VAL A 39 -20.23 -11.98 21.73
C VAL A 39 -21.20 -11.12 20.91
N ALA A 40 -20.76 -9.95 20.45
CA ALA A 40 -21.58 -9.08 19.60
C ALA A 40 -21.91 -9.76 18.25
N ALA A 41 -20.93 -10.37 17.59
CA ALA A 41 -21.13 -11.09 16.33
C ALA A 41 -22.16 -12.21 16.46
N ARG A 42 -22.04 -13.07 17.48
CA ARG A 42 -23.01 -14.15 17.74
C ARG A 42 -24.42 -13.66 18.05
N ARG A 43 -24.55 -12.52 18.72
CA ARG A 43 -25.86 -11.89 18.96
C ARG A 43 -26.52 -11.37 17.68
N ASN A 44 -25.74 -11.14 16.62
CA ASN A 44 -26.22 -10.71 15.31
C ASN A 44 -26.28 -11.85 14.28
N GLY A 45 -26.15 -13.12 14.71
CA GLY A 45 -26.29 -14.29 13.83
C GLY A 45 -25.01 -14.77 13.14
N TYR A 46 -23.86 -14.14 13.40
CA TYR A 46 -22.56 -14.56 12.87
C TYR A 46 -21.86 -15.56 13.79
N ARG A 47 -20.92 -16.33 13.26
CA ARG A 47 -20.09 -17.27 14.02
C ARG A 47 -19.08 -16.55 14.92
N ASP A 48 -18.42 -15.55 14.35
CA ASP A 48 -17.35 -14.78 14.98
C ASP A 48 -17.23 -13.38 14.33
N ALA A 49 -16.49 -12.47 14.96
CA ALA A 49 -16.32 -11.12 14.44
C ALA A 49 -15.48 -11.06 13.16
N GLY A 50 -14.66 -12.09 12.89
CA GLY A 50 -13.96 -12.20 11.63
C GLY A 50 -14.92 -12.43 10.45
N GLU A 51 -16.02 -13.16 10.66
CA GLU A 51 -17.07 -13.33 9.64
C GLU A 51 -17.74 -12.00 9.29
N VAL A 52 -18.06 -11.17 10.30
CA VAL A 52 -18.60 -9.82 10.09
C VAL A 52 -17.67 -8.98 9.22
N TRP A 53 -16.37 -8.99 9.51
CA TRP A 53 -15.39 -8.23 8.71
C TRP A 53 -15.25 -8.73 7.27
N ARG A 54 -15.38 -10.04 7.06
CA ARG A 54 -15.29 -10.61 5.70
C ARG A 54 -16.57 -10.36 4.90
N GLU A 55 -17.73 -10.29 5.55
CA GLU A 55 -19.00 -10.01 4.90
C GLU A 55 -19.06 -8.60 4.29
N GLU A 56 -18.46 -7.60 4.95
CA GLU A 56 -18.36 -6.22 4.43
C GLU A 56 -17.80 -6.15 3.00
N LEU A 57 -16.91 -7.07 2.65
CA LEU A 57 -16.31 -7.11 1.32
C LEU A 57 -17.22 -7.72 0.26
N GLU A 58 -18.24 -8.48 0.67
CA GLU A 58 -19.16 -9.25 -0.18
C GLU A 58 -18.45 -10.17 -1.20
N ILE A 59 -17.23 -10.62 -0.89
CA ILE A 59 -16.47 -11.58 -1.71
C ILE A 59 -16.77 -12.99 -1.22
N GLN A 60 -17.45 -13.77 -2.06
CA GLN A 60 -17.68 -15.19 -1.78
C GLN A 60 -16.35 -15.94 -1.66
N ASN A 61 -16.26 -16.84 -0.68
CA ASN A 61 -15.06 -17.64 -0.39
C ASN A 61 -13.78 -16.77 -0.29
N LEU A 62 -13.87 -15.61 0.37
CA LEU A 62 -12.77 -14.65 0.46
C LEU A 62 -11.44 -15.30 0.89
N GLU A 63 -11.44 -16.18 1.90
CA GLU A 63 -10.21 -16.84 2.36
C GLU A 63 -9.51 -17.66 1.26
N GLU A 64 -10.27 -18.34 0.40
CA GLU A 64 -9.73 -19.10 -0.74
C GLU A 64 -9.30 -18.15 -1.87
N THR A 65 -10.09 -17.11 -2.12
CA THR A 65 -9.80 -16.10 -3.14
C THR A 65 -8.48 -15.39 -2.87
N VAL A 66 -8.23 -14.95 -1.63
CA VAL A 66 -6.97 -14.25 -1.30
C VAL A 66 -5.76 -15.19 -1.31
N GLU A 67 -5.92 -16.47 -0.98
CA GLU A 67 -4.87 -17.47 -1.11
C GLU A 67 -4.52 -17.75 -2.57
N ARG A 68 -5.54 -17.86 -3.45
CA ARG A 68 -5.35 -17.99 -4.90
C ARG A 68 -4.58 -16.78 -5.44
N LEU A 69 -5.10 -15.57 -5.22
CA LEU A 69 -4.45 -14.33 -5.67
C LEU A 69 -3.02 -14.21 -5.16
N TYR A 70 -2.77 -14.58 -3.89
CA TYR A 70 -1.43 -14.57 -3.34
C TYR A 70 -0.52 -15.58 -4.04
N SER A 71 -0.99 -16.81 -4.29
CA SER A 71 -0.20 -17.84 -4.98
C SER A 71 0.22 -17.43 -6.39
N GLU A 72 -0.60 -16.63 -7.09
CA GLU A 72 -0.30 -16.12 -8.43
C GLU A 72 0.83 -15.06 -8.41
N ILE A 73 0.91 -14.23 -7.36
CA ILE A 73 1.96 -13.19 -7.21
C ILE A 73 3.17 -13.64 -6.38
N GLU A 74 3.05 -14.75 -5.64
CA GLU A 74 4.09 -15.28 -4.77
C GLU A 74 5.45 -15.47 -5.48
N PRO A 75 5.52 -15.93 -6.75
CA PRO A 75 6.80 -16.03 -7.46
C PRO A 75 7.55 -14.69 -7.54
N LEU A 76 6.85 -13.60 -7.87
CA LEU A 76 7.43 -12.27 -7.92
C LEU A 76 7.91 -11.81 -6.52
N TYR A 77 7.11 -12.06 -5.48
CA TYR A 77 7.54 -11.78 -4.10
C TYR A 77 8.81 -12.55 -3.71
N LYS A 78 8.88 -13.85 -4.03
CA LYS A 78 10.04 -14.71 -3.73
C LYS A 78 11.29 -14.26 -4.47
N TYR A 79 11.16 -13.77 -5.71
CA TYR A 79 12.27 -13.22 -6.48
C TYR A 79 12.78 -11.92 -5.85
N LEU A 80 11.86 -11.00 -5.49
CA LEU A 80 12.20 -9.76 -4.81
C LEU A 80 12.90 -10.03 -3.46
N HIS A 81 12.34 -10.94 -2.66
CA HIS A 81 12.92 -11.38 -1.38
C HIS A 81 14.34 -11.94 -1.56
N ALA A 82 14.54 -12.83 -2.52
CA ALA A 82 15.85 -13.44 -2.78
C ALA A 82 16.92 -12.40 -3.13
N VAL A 83 16.60 -11.45 -4.02
CA VAL A 83 17.52 -10.38 -4.41
C VAL A 83 17.80 -9.45 -3.23
N VAL A 84 16.78 -9.00 -2.50
CA VAL A 84 16.93 -8.14 -1.32
C VAL A 84 17.79 -8.83 -0.26
N ARG A 85 17.54 -10.12 0.04
CA ARG A 85 18.35 -10.92 0.95
C ARG A 85 19.81 -10.99 0.51
N HIS A 86 20.06 -11.28 -0.75
CA HIS A 86 21.43 -11.36 -1.29
C HIS A 86 22.15 -10.01 -1.20
N LYS A 87 21.46 -8.90 -1.48
CA LYS A 87 22.02 -7.54 -1.35
C LYS A 87 22.27 -7.16 0.11
N LEU A 88 21.37 -7.50 1.03
CA LEU A 88 21.56 -7.32 2.46
C LEU A 88 22.75 -8.14 2.97
N HIS A 89 22.92 -9.38 2.50
CA HIS A 89 24.09 -10.20 2.82
C HIS A 89 25.38 -9.57 2.33
N LYS A 90 25.42 -9.05 1.09
CA LYS A 90 26.58 -8.30 0.58
C LYS A 90 26.91 -7.06 1.41
N LYS A 91 25.90 -6.38 1.97
CA LYS A 91 26.08 -5.17 2.77
C LYS A 91 26.49 -5.46 4.22
N TYR A 92 25.86 -6.43 4.87
CA TYR A 92 25.98 -6.66 6.31
C TYR A 92 26.75 -7.93 6.71
N GLY A 93 27.07 -8.79 5.75
CA GLY A 93 27.83 -10.03 5.96
C GLY A 93 27.00 -11.22 6.44
N SER A 94 27.66 -12.38 6.50
CA SER A 94 27.07 -13.68 6.86
C SER A 94 26.56 -13.75 8.29
N ASP A 95 27.12 -12.95 9.20
CA ASP A 95 26.72 -12.91 10.60
C ASP A 95 25.32 -12.32 10.80
N GLN A 96 24.83 -11.55 9.82
CA GLN A 96 23.54 -10.86 9.87
C GLN A 96 22.48 -11.52 8.99
N ILE A 97 22.88 -12.10 7.85
CA ILE A 97 21.97 -12.62 6.83
C ILE A 97 22.45 -13.99 6.35
N ASP A 98 21.61 -15.02 6.53
CA ASP A 98 21.76 -16.30 5.84
C ASP A 98 21.24 -16.18 4.40
N LEU A 99 22.07 -16.55 3.41
CA LEU A 99 21.71 -16.53 1.99
C LEU A 99 20.59 -17.51 1.61
N LYS A 100 20.28 -18.47 2.47
CA LYS A 100 19.21 -19.46 2.24
C LYS A 100 18.08 -19.37 3.26
N GLY A 101 18.17 -18.47 4.24
CA GLY A 101 17.22 -18.36 5.33
C GLY A 101 16.31 -17.12 5.23
N PRO A 102 15.42 -16.93 6.20
CA PRO A 102 14.56 -15.76 6.27
C PRO A 102 15.34 -14.47 6.62
N ILE A 103 14.79 -13.31 6.25
CA ILE A 103 15.41 -12.00 6.53
C ILE A 103 14.99 -11.51 7.92
N PRO A 104 15.92 -11.05 8.79
CA PRO A 104 15.57 -10.37 10.03
C PRO A 104 14.79 -9.07 9.78
N THR A 105 13.58 -8.95 10.35
CA THR A 105 12.64 -7.86 10.01
C THR A 105 13.19 -6.44 10.21
N HIS A 106 14.10 -6.25 11.16
CA HIS A 106 14.68 -4.94 11.48
C HIS A 106 15.55 -4.35 10.36
N LEU A 107 15.98 -5.18 9.39
CA LEU A 107 16.81 -4.78 8.26
C LEU A 107 15.99 -4.41 7.03
N LEU A 108 14.66 -4.46 7.11
CA LEU A 108 13.76 -4.26 5.98
C LEU A 108 13.29 -2.80 5.82
N GLY A 109 13.95 -1.83 6.48
CA GLY A 109 13.69 -0.41 6.23
C GLY A 109 12.42 0.18 6.87
N ASN A 110 11.56 -0.68 7.43
CA ASN A 110 10.29 -0.32 8.05
C ASN A 110 10.13 -1.05 9.40
N MET A 111 9.41 -0.45 10.37
CA MET A 111 9.22 -1.04 11.71
C MET A 111 8.67 -2.46 11.69
N TRP A 112 7.77 -2.74 10.74
CA TRP A 112 7.13 -4.05 10.57
C TRP A 112 7.64 -4.79 9.32
N GLY A 113 8.57 -4.20 8.57
CA GLY A 113 9.07 -4.71 7.30
C GLY A 113 8.02 -4.80 6.19
N GLN A 114 6.94 -4.01 6.26
CA GLN A 114 5.86 -4.04 5.25
C GLN A 114 6.18 -3.22 4.00
N ASP A 115 7.13 -2.29 4.10
CA ASP A 115 7.55 -1.37 3.03
C ASP A 115 9.08 -1.41 2.96
N TRP A 116 9.62 -1.79 1.81
CA TRP A 116 11.06 -1.94 1.57
C TRP A 116 11.63 -0.81 0.71
N SER A 117 10.86 0.25 0.41
CA SER A 117 11.26 1.36 -0.47
C SER A 117 12.51 2.13 0.02
N SER A 118 12.84 2.05 1.31
CA SER A 118 14.08 2.62 1.83
C SER A 118 15.32 1.77 1.52
N LEU A 119 15.14 0.53 1.06
CA LEU A 119 16.24 -0.35 0.64
C LEU A 119 16.68 -0.10 -0.81
N MET A 120 16.08 0.86 -1.51
CA MET A 120 16.42 1.14 -2.91
C MET A 120 17.93 1.29 -3.14
N ASN A 121 18.63 2.00 -2.24
CA ASN A 121 20.06 2.26 -2.35
C ASN A 121 20.92 0.99 -2.30
N ILE A 122 20.44 -0.12 -1.71
CA ILE A 122 21.20 -1.38 -1.66
C ILE A 122 21.00 -2.25 -2.91
N LEU A 123 20.03 -1.92 -3.76
CA LEU A 123 19.78 -2.66 -4.99
C LEU A 123 20.76 -2.29 -6.11
N ASN A 124 21.52 -1.20 -5.95
CA ASN A 124 22.47 -0.66 -6.94
C ASN A 124 21.80 -0.43 -8.32
N VAL A 125 20.57 0.06 -8.30
CA VAL A 125 19.90 0.63 -9.49
C VAL A 125 20.19 2.14 -9.46
N ASP A 126 20.29 2.78 -10.63
CA ASP A 126 20.59 4.21 -10.74
C ASP A 126 19.64 5.03 -9.88
N ASN A 127 20.18 5.53 -8.77
CA ASN A 127 19.37 6.05 -7.69
C ASN A 127 18.97 7.50 -7.95
N ILE A 128 17.73 7.71 -8.39
CA ILE A 128 17.16 9.05 -8.54
C ILE A 128 16.38 9.50 -7.29
N LYS A 129 16.34 8.72 -6.20
CA LYS A 129 15.60 9.10 -4.96
C LYS A 129 16.10 10.40 -4.39
N ASP A 130 17.42 10.52 -4.31
CA ASP A 130 18.07 11.59 -3.59
C ASP A 130 17.86 12.87 -4.39
N GLU A 131 18.00 12.80 -5.71
CA GLU A 131 17.63 13.90 -6.61
C GLU A 131 16.14 14.29 -6.52
N LEU A 132 15.22 13.32 -6.51
CA LEU A 132 13.79 13.60 -6.35
C LEU A 132 13.51 14.31 -5.01
N ASN A 133 14.06 13.79 -3.90
CA ASN A 133 13.90 14.41 -2.59
C ASN A 133 14.57 15.79 -2.52
N ASP A 134 15.73 15.96 -3.13
CA ASP A 134 16.43 17.24 -3.17
C ASP A 134 15.68 18.25 -4.04
N LYS A 135 15.03 17.83 -5.12
CA LYS A 135 14.12 18.65 -5.93
C LYS A 135 12.83 19.00 -5.19
N ILE A 136 12.26 18.09 -4.40
CA ILE A 136 11.11 18.41 -3.52
C ILE A 136 11.54 19.44 -2.47
N LYS A 137 12.66 19.20 -1.78
CA LYS A 137 13.15 20.07 -0.70
C LYS A 137 13.61 21.44 -1.20
N SER A 138 14.27 21.50 -2.36
CA SER A 138 14.82 22.75 -2.91
C SER A 138 13.75 23.75 -3.34
N ARG A 139 12.51 23.30 -3.54
CA ARG A 139 11.35 24.17 -3.78
C ARG A 139 10.91 24.94 -2.54
N ASN A 140 11.39 24.57 -1.35
CA ASN A 140 10.90 25.06 -0.06
C ASN A 140 9.36 24.94 0.05
N ALA A 141 8.80 23.87 -0.52
CA ALA A 141 7.36 23.67 -0.54
C ALA A 141 6.84 23.37 0.88
N THR A 142 5.76 24.04 1.29
CA THR A 142 5.02 23.66 2.51
C THR A 142 4.21 22.39 2.25
N MET A 143 3.80 21.69 3.32
CA MET A 143 2.92 20.53 3.15
C MET A 143 1.60 20.91 2.48
N GLU A 144 1.06 22.11 2.77
CA GLU A 144 -0.13 22.65 2.11
C GLU A 144 0.06 22.82 0.60
N GLN A 145 1.24 23.25 0.14
CA GLN A 145 1.56 23.33 -1.29
C GLN A 145 1.62 21.95 -1.95
N MET A 146 2.16 20.93 -1.27
CA MET A 146 2.12 19.55 -1.79
C MET A 146 0.68 19.00 -1.86
N VAL A 147 -0.21 19.42 -0.96
CA VAL A 147 -1.64 19.07 -1.03
C VAL A 147 -2.30 19.78 -2.22
N LEU A 148 -1.92 21.02 -2.54
CA LEU A 148 -2.39 21.70 -3.75
C LEU A 148 -1.90 21.02 -5.03
N GLU A 149 -0.66 20.52 -5.06
CA GLU A 149 -0.14 19.73 -6.19
C GLU A 149 -0.93 18.42 -6.36
N ALA A 150 -1.29 17.75 -5.26
CA ALA A 150 -2.16 16.59 -5.31
C ALA A 150 -3.56 16.94 -5.83
N GLU A 151 -4.16 18.04 -5.34
CA GLU A 151 -5.46 18.53 -5.83
C GLU A 151 -5.42 18.79 -7.35
N ASP A 152 -4.36 19.41 -7.85
CA ASP A 152 -4.17 19.69 -9.28
C ASP A 152 -4.22 18.41 -10.11
N PHE A 153 -3.63 17.31 -9.64
CA PHE A 153 -3.71 16.03 -10.34
C PHE A 153 -5.15 15.57 -10.53
N TYR A 154 -5.94 15.52 -9.45
CA TYR A 154 -7.35 15.11 -9.50
C TYR A 154 -8.18 16.07 -10.37
N VAL A 155 -8.00 17.38 -10.19
CA VAL A 155 -8.69 18.42 -10.97
C VAL A 155 -8.35 18.33 -12.45
N SER A 156 -7.11 17.98 -12.82
CA SER A 156 -6.71 17.77 -14.22
C SER A 156 -7.53 16.66 -14.89
N MET A 157 -7.94 15.64 -14.13
CA MET A 157 -8.81 14.55 -14.57
C MET A 157 -10.29 14.92 -14.55
N GLY A 158 -10.66 16.15 -14.16
CA GLY A 158 -12.04 16.62 -14.12
C GLY A 158 -12.74 16.40 -12.78
N PHE A 159 -12.02 16.05 -11.72
CA PHE A 159 -12.56 16.06 -10.36
C PHE A 159 -12.78 17.51 -9.88
N PRO A 160 -13.70 17.76 -8.93
CA PRO A 160 -13.87 19.07 -8.33
C PRO A 160 -12.66 19.44 -7.46
N LYS A 161 -12.53 20.72 -7.15
CA LYS A 161 -11.58 21.18 -6.14
C LYS A 161 -12.03 20.76 -4.74
N MET A 162 -11.08 20.65 -3.82
CA MET A 162 -11.33 20.48 -2.39
C MET A 162 -12.17 21.62 -1.84
N THR A 163 -12.98 21.33 -0.82
CA THR A 163 -13.91 22.32 -0.26
C THR A 163 -13.20 23.37 0.59
N GLU A 164 -13.84 24.52 0.83
CA GLU A 164 -13.29 25.53 1.76
C GLU A 164 -13.10 24.96 3.18
N LYS A 165 -14.00 24.06 3.61
CA LYS A 165 -13.90 23.40 4.92
C LYS A 165 -12.70 22.45 4.99
N PHE A 166 -12.38 21.76 3.90
CA PHE A 166 -11.18 20.92 3.82
C PHE A 166 -9.93 21.73 4.14
N TRP A 167 -9.70 22.85 3.45
CA TRP A 167 -8.53 23.70 3.68
C TRP A 167 -8.52 24.33 5.07
N LYS A 168 -9.70 24.70 5.58
CA LYS A 168 -9.81 25.37 6.89
C LYS A 168 -9.56 24.44 8.08
N TYR A 169 -9.96 23.17 8.00
CA TYR A 169 -10.00 22.27 9.16
C TYR A 169 -9.08 21.05 9.06
N SER A 170 -8.45 20.80 7.91
CA SER A 170 -7.45 19.75 7.77
C SER A 170 -6.15 20.11 8.50
N VAL A 171 -5.37 19.09 8.83
CA VAL A 171 -4.06 19.23 9.47
C VAL A 171 -3.02 18.61 8.54
N PHE A 172 -2.13 19.43 8.02
CA PHE A 172 -1.08 19.00 7.08
C PHE A 172 0.31 18.91 7.72
N GLU A 173 0.46 19.47 8.92
CA GLU A 173 1.74 19.54 9.64
C GLU A 173 1.51 19.33 11.14
N LYS A 174 2.50 18.74 11.80
CA LYS A 174 2.45 18.52 13.24
C LYS A 174 2.52 19.86 13.99
N LYS A 175 1.42 20.28 14.60
CA LYS A 175 1.36 21.48 15.47
C LYS A 175 1.01 21.09 16.92
N GLY A 176 1.77 21.59 17.89
CA GLY A 176 1.47 21.41 19.33
C GLY A 176 1.52 19.96 19.83
N ASN A 177 0.56 19.59 20.70
CA ASN A 177 0.48 18.27 21.35
C ASN A 177 -0.23 17.20 20.49
N VAL A 178 -0.17 17.27 19.16
CA VAL A 178 -0.72 16.23 18.28
C VAL A 178 0.00 14.91 18.55
N THR A 179 -0.72 13.95 19.14
CA THR A 179 -0.20 12.64 19.59
C THR A 179 -0.39 11.54 18.54
N PHE A 180 -1.30 11.74 17.58
CA PHE A 180 -1.61 10.80 16.51
C PHE A 180 -1.07 11.35 15.19
N CYS A 181 -0.36 10.56 14.38
CA CYS A 181 0.25 11.02 13.13
C CYS A 181 0.24 9.95 12.02
N HIS A 182 -0.70 9.02 12.08
CA HIS A 182 -1.00 8.17 10.94
C HIS A 182 -1.81 9.00 9.92
N GLY A 183 -1.51 8.87 8.63
CA GLY A 183 -2.33 9.47 7.57
C GLY A 183 -3.77 8.99 7.74
N THR A 184 -4.72 9.93 7.70
CA THR A 184 -6.14 9.61 7.82
C THR A 184 -6.97 10.66 7.11
N ALA A 185 -7.94 10.20 6.34
CA ALA A 185 -9.00 11.00 5.75
C ALA A 185 -10.34 10.71 6.44
N ALA A 186 -11.13 11.75 6.69
CA ALA A 186 -12.42 11.63 7.36
C ALA A 186 -13.54 12.32 6.58
N ASN A 187 -14.66 11.61 6.44
CA ASN A 187 -15.97 12.18 6.13
C ASN A 187 -16.69 12.52 7.43
N LEU A 188 -17.04 13.79 7.65
CA LEU A 188 -17.66 14.25 8.90
C LEU A 188 -19.19 14.14 8.84
N PHE A 189 -19.77 13.62 7.74
CA PHE A 189 -21.21 13.50 7.49
C PHE A 189 -21.96 14.84 7.63
N SER A 190 -21.25 15.94 7.41
CA SER A 190 -21.80 17.29 7.25
C SER A 190 -21.52 17.76 5.83
N ASP A 191 -22.45 18.53 5.27
CA ASP A 191 -22.37 19.08 3.92
C ASP A 191 -21.01 19.75 3.65
N GLY A 192 -20.26 19.21 2.69
CA GLY A 192 -18.94 19.67 2.27
C GLY A 192 -17.81 19.56 3.31
N ASP A 193 -17.98 18.84 4.42
CA ASP A 193 -16.97 18.73 5.49
C ASP A 193 -16.19 17.39 5.40
N PHE A 194 -15.08 17.45 4.68
CA PHE A 194 -14.12 16.36 4.52
C PHE A 194 -12.76 16.86 4.98
N ARG A 195 -12.00 16.03 5.69
CA ARG A 195 -10.74 16.47 6.30
C ARG A 195 -9.64 15.45 6.15
N MET A 196 -8.45 15.94 5.89
CA MET A 196 -7.22 15.16 5.88
C MET A 196 -6.41 15.49 7.13
N HIS A 197 -5.84 14.46 7.73
CA HIS A 197 -4.94 14.56 8.87
C HIS A 197 -3.64 13.83 8.53
N VAL A 198 -2.64 14.59 8.08
CA VAL A 198 -1.31 14.10 7.74
C VAL A 198 -0.26 14.87 8.53
N CYS A 199 0.65 14.14 9.19
CA CYS A 199 1.86 14.72 9.80
C CYS A 199 3.05 14.49 8.86
N GLY A 200 2.89 14.86 7.59
CA GLY A 200 3.90 14.59 6.56
C GLY A 200 5.11 15.51 6.67
N GLU A 201 6.19 15.11 6.01
CA GLU A 201 7.35 15.94 5.73
C GLU A 201 7.44 16.12 4.20
N PRO A 202 8.01 17.24 3.70
CA PRO A 202 8.13 17.50 2.27
C PRO A 202 9.23 16.63 1.65
N ASN A 203 8.90 15.36 1.45
CA ASN A 203 9.73 14.33 0.84
C ASN A 203 8.83 13.35 0.07
N LEU A 204 9.45 12.40 -0.64
CA LEU A 204 8.71 11.47 -1.50
C LEU A 204 7.69 10.60 -0.74
N TYR A 205 7.92 10.31 0.54
CA TYR A 205 6.95 9.58 1.36
C TYR A 205 5.74 10.44 1.73
N GLY A 206 5.96 11.70 2.11
CA GLY A 206 4.86 12.65 2.32
C GLY A 206 4.05 12.86 1.03
N PHE A 207 4.73 12.94 -0.11
CA PHE A 207 4.11 13.06 -1.43
C PHE A 207 3.17 11.88 -1.74
N TYR A 208 3.60 10.65 -1.49
CA TYR A 208 2.76 9.45 -1.61
C TYR A 208 1.54 9.51 -0.68
N VAL A 209 1.75 9.78 0.62
CA VAL A 209 0.67 9.77 1.63
C VAL A 209 -0.42 10.78 1.26
N ILE A 210 -0.06 11.97 0.82
CA ILE A 210 -1.05 12.99 0.42
C ILE A 210 -1.93 12.49 -0.73
N HIS A 211 -1.35 11.89 -1.77
CA HIS A 211 -2.13 11.38 -2.92
C HIS A 211 -3.04 10.22 -2.54
N HIS A 212 -2.56 9.33 -1.66
CA HIS A 212 -3.36 8.25 -1.10
C HIS A 212 -4.56 8.79 -0.31
N GLU A 213 -4.32 9.67 0.66
CA GLU A 213 -5.38 10.25 1.50
C GLU A 213 -6.35 11.12 0.69
N MET A 214 -5.87 11.81 -0.35
CA MET A 214 -6.74 12.58 -1.24
C MET A 214 -7.69 11.69 -2.04
N GLY A 215 -7.29 10.46 -2.35
CA GLY A 215 -8.17 9.47 -2.96
C GLY A 215 -9.39 9.16 -2.09
N HIS A 216 -9.22 9.05 -0.77
CA HIS A 216 -10.34 8.93 0.18
C HIS A 216 -11.24 10.16 0.16
N ILE A 217 -10.67 11.37 0.22
CA ILE A 217 -11.43 12.62 0.22
C ILE A 217 -12.27 12.75 -1.07
N GLU A 218 -11.70 12.44 -2.22
CA GLU A 218 -12.41 12.49 -3.49
C GLU A 218 -13.52 11.45 -3.59
N TYR A 219 -13.32 10.27 -3.01
CA TYR A 219 -14.37 9.25 -2.92
C TYR A 219 -15.52 9.77 -2.04
N TYR A 220 -15.21 10.34 -0.86
CA TYR A 220 -16.20 10.98 0.02
C TYR A 220 -17.03 12.05 -0.71
N MET A 221 -16.35 12.91 -1.46
CA MET A 221 -16.99 13.96 -2.26
C MET A 221 -17.83 13.40 -3.42
N ALA A 222 -17.44 12.26 -4.00
CA ALA A 222 -18.15 11.67 -5.13
C ALA A 222 -19.52 11.11 -4.71
N TYR A 223 -19.58 10.39 -3.59
CA TYR A 223 -20.83 9.78 -3.10
C TYR A 223 -21.61 10.64 -2.10
N GLU A 224 -21.21 11.89 -1.85
CA GLU A 224 -21.83 12.76 -0.83
C GLU A 224 -23.37 12.84 -0.97
N LYS A 225 -23.91 12.70 -2.19
CA LYS A 225 -25.36 12.76 -2.45
C LYS A 225 -26.08 11.42 -2.29
N GLN A 226 -25.38 10.34 -1.99
CA GLN A 226 -26.00 9.05 -1.63
C GLN A 226 -26.74 9.16 -0.30
N PRO A 227 -27.78 8.35 -0.06
CA PRO A 227 -28.35 8.17 1.27
C PRO A 227 -27.25 7.84 2.29
N PRO A 228 -27.35 8.29 3.56
CA PRO A 228 -26.27 8.11 4.55
C PRO A 228 -25.77 6.67 4.72
N MET A 229 -26.65 5.68 4.55
CA MET A 229 -26.28 4.25 4.62
C MET A 229 -25.39 3.78 3.45
N PHE A 230 -25.37 4.51 2.34
CA PHE A 230 -24.57 4.23 1.15
C PHE A 230 -23.38 5.20 0.95
N GLN A 231 -23.14 6.10 1.92
CA GLN A 231 -22.00 7.02 1.93
C GLN A 231 -20.73 6.33 2.44
N ASP A 232 -20.37 5.23 1.80
CA ASP A 232 -19.10 4.53 1.96
C ASP A 232 -18.58 4.10 0.59
N GLY A 233 -17.32 3.68 0.52
CA GLY A 233 -16.78 3.02 -0.67
C GLY A 233 -17.53 1.73 -0.94
N THR A 234 -17.48 1.22 -2.17
CA THR A 234 -18.24 0.00 -2.53
C THR A 234 -17.94 -1.17 -1.61
N ASN A 235 -16.68 -1.25 -1.18
CA ASN A 235 -16.23 -1.89 0.05
C ASN A 235 -14.91 -1.24 0.47
N THR A 236 -14.37 -1.63 1.63
CA THR A 236 -13.14 -1.07 2.16
C THR A 236 -11.93 -1.30 1.26
N ALA A 237 -11.88 -2.40 0.50
CA ALA A 237 -10.79 -2.66 -0.45
C ALA A 237 -10.83 -1.69 -1.64
N PHE A 238 -12.02 -1.42 -2.19
CA PHE A 238 -12.20 -0.41 -3.25
C PHE A 238 -11.74 0.96 -2.78
N HIS A 239 -12.09 1.33 -1.55
CA HIS A 239 -11.75 2.62 -0.98
C HIS A 239 -10.23 2.84 -0.92
N GLU A 240 -9.50 1.85 -0.42
CA GLU A 240 -8.02 1.85 -0.35
C GLU A 240 -7.34 1.78 -1.72
N SER A 241 -8.07 1.45 -2.79
CA SER A 241 -7.50 1.28 -4.14
C SER A 241 -7.41 2.57 -4.93
N ILE A 242 -8.23 3.58 -4.61
CA ILE A 242 -8.40 4.76 -5.48
C ILE A 242 -7.15 5.63 -5.48
N GLY A 243 -6.70 6.08 -4.31
CA GLY A 243 -5.51 6.93 -4.21
C GLY A 243 -4.26 6.23 -4.73
N ASP A 244 -4.14 4.92 -4.48
CA ASP A 244 -3.05 4.08 -4.98
C ASP A 244 -3.06 3.93 -6.50
N ALA A 245 -4.23 3.72 -7.12
CA ALA A 245 -4.36 3.67 -8.57
C ALA A 245 -3.94 4.99 -9.23
N ILE A 246 -4.30 6.12 -8.61
CA ILE A 246 -3.87 7.46 -9.05
C ILE A 246 -2.35 7.61 -8.90
N MET A 247 -1.77 7.10 -7.82
CA MET A 247 -0.34 7.19 -7.56
C MET A 247 0.51 6.59 -8.69
N HIS A 248 0.05 5.53 -9.36
CA HIS A 248 0.75 4.97 -10.52
C HIS A 248 0.90 5.99 -11.66
N GLY A 249 -0.10 6.85 -11.88
CA GLY A 249 -0.05 7.94 -12.85
C GLY A 249 0.84 9.10 -12.39
N VAL A 250 0.78 9.42 -11.10
CA VAL A 250 1.59 10.46 -10.46
C VAL A 250 3.09 10.13 -10.55
N MET A 251 3.46 8.87 -10.39
CA MET A 251 4.86 8.41 -10.41
C MET A 251 5.44 8.18 -11.81
N THR A 252 4.71 8.53 -12.87
CA THR A 252 5.23 8.41 -14.24
C THR A 252 6.36 9.42 -14.49
N PRO A 253 7.38 9.07 -15.30
CA PRO A 253 8.40 10.02 -15.71
C PRO A 253 7.83 11.32 -16.28
N GLN A 254 6.75 11.22 -17.07
CA GLN A 254 6.06 12.34 -17.70
C GLN A 254 5.47 13.30 -16.66
N HIS A 255 4.81 12.77 -15.62
CA HIS A 255 4.23 13.61 -14.59
C HIS A 255 5.29 14.20 -13.66
N LEU A 256 6.30 13.42 -13.27
CA LEU A 256 7.41 13.95 -12.49
C LEU A 256 8.17 15.05 -13.24
N GLN A 257 8.35 14.94 -14.56
CA GLN A 257 8.94 16.00 -15.39
C GLN A 257 8.04 17.23 -15.43
N ARG A 258 6.71 17.07 -15.57
CA ARG A 258 5.74 18.17 -15.55
C ARG A 258 5.81 18.98 -14.26
N LEU A 259 6.00 18.27 -13.14
CA LEU A 259 6.24 18.91 -11.85
C LEU A 259 7.63 19.49 -11.71
N SER A 260 8.56 19.35 -12.68
CA SER A 260 10.00 19.69 -12.59
C SER A 260 10.78 18.86 -11.55
N LEU A 261 10.27 17.69 -11.19
CA LEU A 261 10.92 16.74 -10.27
C LEU A 261 11.88 15.80 -11.01
N LEU A 262 11.72 15.66 -12.32
CA LEU A 262 12.59 14.86 -13.19
C LEU A 262 13.11 15.73 -14.34
N ASP A 263 14.38 15.58 -14.70
CA ASP A 263 14.96 16.31 -15.85
C ASP A 263 14.57 15.67 -17.19
N ASP A 264 14.53 16.47 -18.25
CA ASP A 264 14.12 16.06 -19.60
C ASP A 264 14.94 14.88 -20.13
N GLU A 265 16.24 14.83 -19.83
CA GLU A 265 17.16 13.76 -20.26
C GLU A 265 16.76 12.38 -19.71
N LYS A 266 16.01 12.35 -18.60
CA LYS A 266 15.58 11.11 -17.93
C LYS A 266 14.21 10.60 -18.37
N LEU A 267 13.46 11.40 -19.15
CA LEU A 267 12.08 11.10 -19.52
C LEU A 267 11.91 9.77 -20.28
N PHE A 268 12.93 9.37 -21.06
CA PHE A 268 12.93 8.15 -21.86
C PHE A 268 14.06 7.19 -21.47
N ASN A 269 14.66 7.38 -20.29
CA ASN A 269 15.74 6.55 -19.80
C ASN A 269 15.17 5.28 -19.13
N ASN A 270 15.62 4.10 -19.59
CA ASN A 270 15.12 2.83 -19.09
C ASN A 270 15.48 2.57 -17.62
N ASP A 271 16.62 3.09 -17.14
CA ASP A 271 17.05 2.92 -15.75
C ASP A 271 16.18 3.75 -14.79
N THR A 272 15.82 4.98 -15.19
CA THR A 272 14.84 5.84 -14.51
C THR A 272 13.49 5.13 -14.42
N GLU A 273 13.01 4.54 -15.51
CA GLU A 273 11.73 3.82 -15.52
C GLU A 273 11.76 2.60 -14.60
N LEU A 274 12.80 1.77 -14.72
CA LEU A 274 12.99 0.62 -13.85
C LEU A 274 13.03 1.05 -12.38
N TYR A 275 13.74 2.13 -12.07
CA TYR A 275 13.82 2.69 -10.73
C TYR A 275 12.44 3.04 -10.17
N LEU A 276 11.62 3.76 -10.94
CA LEU A 276 10.29 4.23 -10.50
C LEU A 276 9.32 3.06 -10.28
N ILE A 277 9.36 2.05 -11.16
CA ILE A 277 8.54 0.85 -11.02
C ILE A 277 9.03 0.02 -9.83
N LEU A 278 10.35 -0.14 -9.67
CA LEU A 278 10.96 -0.87 -8.56
C LEU A 278 10.68 -0.20 -7.21
N LEU A 279 10.58 1.13 -7.17
CA LEU A 279 10.24 1.86 -5.96
C LEU A 279 8.84 1.49 -5.47
N GLN A 280 7.88 1.50 -6.39
CA GLN A 280 6.50 1.07 -6.12
C GLN A 280 6.44 -0.42 -5.80
N ALA A 281 7.24 -1.24 -6.48
CA ALA A 281 7.35 -2.68 -6.21
C ALA A 281 7.82 -2.95 -4.78
N LEU A 282 8.84 -2.24 -4.29
CA LEU A 282 9.35 -2.37 -2.92
C LEU A 282 8.36 -1.89 -1.86
N GLU A 283 7.41 -1.03 -2.22
CA GLU A 283 6.34 -0.61 -1.32
C GLU A 283 5.19 -1.63 -1.30
N LYS A 284 4.66 -1.99 -2.47
CA LYS A 284 3.44 -2.81 -2.58
C LYS A 284 3.68 -4.31 -2.43
N ILE A 285 4.68 -4.86 -3.10
CA ILE A 285 4.88 -6.32 -3.14
C ILE A 285 5.16 -6.90 -1.73
N PRO A 286 5.96 -6.26 -0.85
CA PRO A 286 6.13 -6.72 0.53
C PRO A 286 4.95 -6.44 1.46
N GLU A 287 4.16 -5.41 1.17
CA GLU A 287 2.97 -5.08 1.95
C GLU A 287 1.88 -6.14 1.81
N MET A 288 1.69 -6.68 0.61
CA MET A 288 0.64 -7.66 0.32
C MET A 288 0.71 -8.94 1.21
N PRO A 289 1.81 -9.70 1.27
CA PRO A 289 1.89 -10.86 2.18
C PRO A 289 1.83 -10.46 3.66
N PHE A 290 2.30 -9.25 4.01
CA PHE A 290 2.12 -8.73 5.37
C PHE A 290 0.64 -8.49 5.68
N ALA A 291 -0.09 -7.89 4.74
CA ALA A 291 -1.49 -7.56 4.91
C ALA A 291 -2.37 -8.80 5.03
N LEU A 292 -2.15 -9.78 4.13
CA LEU A 292 -2.78 -11.09 4.19
C LEU A 292 -2.54 -11.77 5.53
N LEU A 293 -1.29 -11.78 6.00
CA LEU A 293 -0.91 -12.39 7.27
C LEU A 293 -1.63 -11.78 8.48
N ILE A 294 -1.72 -10.45 8.56
CA ILE A 294 -2.29 -9.76 9.72
C ILE A 294 -3.75 -10.17 9.94
N ASP A 295 -4.55 -10.17 8.88
CA ASP A 295 -5.97 -10.52 9.02
C ASP A 295 -6.20 -12.03 9.07
N LYS A 296 -5.38 -12.87 8.40
CA LYS A 296 -5.45 -14.31 8.65
C LYS A 296 -5.15 -14.65 10.11
N TYR A 297 -4.21 -13.97 10.76
CA TYR A 297 -3.95 -14.15 12.19
C TYR A 297 -5.16 -13.71 13.03
N ARG A 298 -5.77 -12.55 12.73
CA ARG A 298 -6.92 -12.03 13.47
C ARG A 298 -8.19 -12.86 13.26
N TRP A 299 -8.44 -13.36 12.05
CA TRP A 299 -9.53 -14.31 11.80
C TRP A 299 -9.36 -15.59 12.62
N LYS A 300 -8.13 -16.12 12.72
CA LYS A 300 -7.85 -17.23 13.63
C LYS A 300 -8.09 -16.86 15.10
N ALA A 301 -7.72 -15.65 15.52
CA ALA A 301 -8.00 -15.18 16.87
C ALA A 301 -9.52 -15.11 17.14
N PHE A 302 -10.31 -14.57 16.21
CA PHE A 302 -11.77 -14.56 16.32
C PHE A 302 -12.39 -15.96 16.33
N ARG A 303 -11.81 -16.92 15.62
CA ARG A 303 -12.20 -18.34 15.70
C ARG A 303 -11.70 -19.05 16.97
N ASN A 304 -11.05 -18.35 17.90
CA ASN A 304 -10.40 -18.91 19.09
C ASN A 304 -9.33 -19.98 18.77
N GLU A 305 -8.71 -19.90 17.59
CA GLU A 305 -7.65 -20.82 17.14
C GLU A 305 -6.24 -20.36 17.53
N ILE A 306 -6.12 -19.22 18.22
CA ILE A 306 -4.84 -18.67 18.71
C ILE A 306 -4.81 -18.78 20.23
N PRO A 307 -4.17 -19.81 20.79
CA PRO A 307 -4.00 -19.92 22.25
C PRO A 307 -3.16 -18.75 22.79
N PHE A 308 -3.55 -18.21 23.94
CA PHE A 308 -2.85 -17.09 24.59
C PHE A 308 -1.36 -17.36 24.81
N GLN A 309 -1.01 -18.61 25.16
CA GLN A 309 0.35 -19.07 25.42
C GLN A 309 1.14 -19.43 24.15
N GLN A 310 0.58 -19.23 22.96
CA GLN A 310 1.27 -19.45 21.68
C GLN A 310 1.08 -18.28 20.71
N ALA A 311 0.49 -17.18 21.20
CA ALA A 311 0.05 -16.07 20.39
C ALA A 311 1.21 -15.44 19.62
N ASN A 312 2.37 -15.26 20.25
CA ASN A 312 3.51 -14.63 19.60
C ASN A 312 4.25 -15.60 18.66
N LYS A 313 4.37 -16.88 19.07
CA LYS A 313 4.93 -17.94 18.24
C LYS A 313 4.16 -18.08 16.93
N ILE A 314 2.83 -18.16 16.97
CA ILE A 314 2.00 -18.31 15.77
C ILE A 314 2.17 -17.12 14.84
N TYR A 315 2.25 -15.89 15.37
CA TYR A 315 2.52 -14.70 14.57
C TYR A 315 3.86 -14.82 13.81
N TRP A 316 4.92 -15.25 14.48
CA TRP A 316 6.23 -15.42 13.83
C TRP A 316 6.31 -16.61 12.88
N ASP A 317 5.62 -17.72 13.18
CA ASP A 317 5.50 -18.86 12.26
C ASP A 317 4.80 -18.43 10.95
N MET A 318 3.75 -17.64 11.06
CA MET A 318 3.07 -17.07 9.89
C MET A 318 3.98 -16.09 9.13
N ASN A 319 4.76 -15.26 9.83
CA ASN A 319 5.70 -14.34 9.18
C ASN A 319 6.76 -15.10 8.39
N LYS A 320 7.30 -16.18 8.96
CA LYS A 320 8.21 -17.07 8.26
C LYS A 320 7.53 -17.70 7.04
N ARG A 321 6.29 -18.19 7.17
CA ARG A 321 5.56 -18.83 6.06
C ARG A 321 5.26 -17.90 4.89
N TYR A 322 4.65 -16.75 5.14
CA TYR A 322 4.15 -15.85 4.09
C TYR A 322 5.18 -14.82 3.63
N ARG A 323 6.15 -14.48 4.48
CA ARG A 323 7.08 -13.38 4.18
C ARG A 323 8.52 -13.83 4.14
N GLY A 324 8.88 -14.98 4.71
CA GLY A 324 10.29 -15.33 4.87
C GLY A 324 11.00 -14.34 5.77
N VAL A 325 10.33 -13.89 6.82
CA VAL A 325 10.82 -12.88 7.77
C VAL A 325 10.79 -13.45 9.18
N VAL A 326 11.82 -13.12 9.96
CA VAL A 326 12.01 -13.56 11.36
C VAL A 326 12.31 -12.37 12.28
N PRO A 327 12.08 -12.50 13.60
CA PRO A 327 12.48 -11.46 14.54
C PRO A 327 14.01 -11.36 14.62
N PRO A 328 14.56 -10.17 14.96
CA PRO A 328 16.01 -9.97 15.12
C PRO A 328 16.64 -10.71 16.31
N GLU A 329 15.81 -11.30 17.17
CA GLU A 329 16.19 -12.07 18.33
C GLU A 329 15.08 -13.03 18.73
N LYS A 330 15.38 -13.95 19.65
CA LYS A 330 14.40 -14.89 20.17
C LYS A 330 13.27 -14.15 20.89
N ARG A 331 12.05 -14.34 20.42
CA ARG A 331 10.82 -13.81 21.04
C ARG A 331 10.05 -14.95 21.68
N ASP A 332 9.82 -14.85 22.98
CA ASP A 332 8.94 -15.75 23.72
C ASP A 332 7.52 -15.16 23.88
N GLU A 333 6.70 -15.79 24.72
CA GLU A 333 5.29 -15.45 24.90
C GLU A 333 5.03 -14.34 25.92
N ARG A 334 6.09 -13.76 26.51
CA ARG A 334 5.98 -12.49 27.24
C ARG A 334 5.72 -11.33 26.28
N PHE A 335 6.11 -11.50 25.01
CA PHE A 335 5.86 -10.54 23.95
C PHE A 335 4.52 -10.78 23.24
N PHE A 336 4.12 -9.78 22.47
CA PHE A 336 2.96 -9.83 21.58
C PHE A 336 3.19 -8.87 20.42
N ASP A 337 4.09 -9.27 19.52
CA ASP A 337 4.72 -8.39 18.54
C ASP A 337 3.71 -7.89 17.49
N ILE A 338 2.69 -8.69 17.16
CA ILE A 338 1.57 -8.23 16.31
C ILE A 338 0.83 -7.04 16.92
N GLY A 339 0.72 -6.96 18.25
CA GLY A 339 0.07 -5.85 18.96
C GLY A 339 0.83 -4.53 18.84
N ALA A 340 2.07 -4.54 18.35
CA ALA A 340 2.85 -3.33 18.09
C ALA A 340 2.58 -2.71 16.71
N LYS A 341 1.69 -3.29 15.89
CA LYS A 341 1.22 -2.71 14.62
C LYS A 341 -0.08 -1.94 14.83
N PHE A 342 -0.09 -0.66 14.45
CA PHE A 342 -1.18 0.30 14.67
C PHE A 342 -2.61 -0.27 14.54
N HIS A 343 -2.93 -0.89 13.39
CA HIS A 343 -4.27 -1.41 13.07
C HIS A 343 -4.77 -2.51 14.01
N VAL A 344 -3.88 -3.18 14.74
CA VAL A 344 -4.23 -4.31 15.62
C VAL A 344 -4.90 -3.83 16.90
N PRO A 345 -4.32 -2.93 17.72
CA PRO A 345 -5.02 -2.32 18.86
C PRO A 345 -6.10 -1.32 18.44
N ASP A 346 -5.98 -0.70 17.26
CA ASP A 346 -7.00 0.23 16.74
C ASP A 346 -8.28 -0.50 16.27
N GLY A 347 -8.18 -1.80 15.94
CA GLY A 347 -9.33 -2.59 15.52
C GLY A 347 -9.68 -2.48 14.03
N THR A 348 -8.86 -1.79 13.23
CA THR A 348 -9.08 -1.62 11.78
C THR A 348 -8.74 -2.90 10.99
N PRO A 349 -9.66 -3.46 10.17
CA PRO A 349 -9.38 -4.60 9.28
C PRO A 349 -8.24 -4.32 8.29
N TYR A 350 -7.49 -5.34 7.92
CA TYR A 350 -6.22 -5.18 7.18
C TYR A 350 -6.21 -5.88 5.80
N ILE A 351 -7.11 -6.84 5.54
CA ILE A 351 -7.18 -7.54 4.25
C ILE A 351 -7.49 -6.57 3.09
N ARG A 352 -8.10 -5.42 3.39
CA ARG A 352 -8.33 -4.32 2.45
C ARG A 352 -7.06 -3.89 1.70
N TYR A 353 -5.91 -3.89 2.36
CA TYR A 353 -4.63 -3.50 1.75
C TYR A 353 -4.10 -4.56 0.78
N PHE A 354 -4.33 -5.86 1.06
CA PHE A 354 -3.99 -6.94 0.13
C PHE A 354 -4.84 -6.86 -1.14
N LEU A 355 -6.15 -6.70 -0.97
CA LEU A 355 -7.09 -6.58 -2.10
C LEU A 355 -6.87 -5.28 -2.88
N SER A 356 -6.57 -4.16 -2.19
CA SER A 356 -6.20 -2.90 -2.84
C SER A 356 -4.95 -3.05 -3.72
N GLY A 357 -3.94 -3.79 -3.27
CA GLY A 357 -2.76 -4.11 -4.08
C GLY A 357 -3.08 -4.74 -5.44
N ILE A 358 -4.20 -5.48 -5.53
CA ILE A 358 -4.69 -6.07 -6.79
C ILE A 358 -5.60 -5.10 -7.54
N LEU A 359 -6.63 -4.59 -6.88
CA LEU A 359 -7.66 -3.72 -7.48
C LEU A 359 -7.10 -2.42 -8.05
N GLN A 360 -6.09 -1.83 -7.41
CA GLN A 360 -5.46 -0.60 -7.89
C GLN A 360 -4.90 -0.76 -9.32
N MET A 361 -4.44 -1.95 -9.68
CA MET A 361 -3.88 -2.23 -11.00
C MET A 361 -4.96 -2.43 -12.06
N ASP A 362 -6.07 -3.07 -11.70
CA ASP A 362 -7.27 -3.17 -12.55
C ASP A 362 -7.81 -1.76 -12.88
N ILE A 363 -7.96 -0.93 -11.83
CA ILE A 363 -8.42 0.45 -11.96
C ILE A 363 -7.45 1.24 -12.83
N PHE A 364 -6.16 1.25 -12.48
CA PHE A 364 -5.15 2.01 -13.23
C PHE A 364 -5.10 1.60 -14.71
N LYS A 365 -5.07 0.30 -15.01
CA LYS A 365 -5.11 -0.22 -16.39
C LYS A 365 -6.34 0.24 -17.15
N SER A 366 -7.50 0.27 -16.49
CA SER A 366 -8.70 0.78 -17.14
C SER A 366 -8.63 2.28 -17.41
N LEU A 367 -8.20 3.08 -16.44
CA LEU A 367 -8.02 4.53 -16.62
C LEU A 367 -7.11 4.82 -17.83
N CYS A 368 -6.03 4.05 -17.97
CA CYS A 368 -5.11 4.11 -19.11
C CYS A 368 -5.78 3.85 -20.46
N SER A 369 -6.77 2.96 -20.53
CA SER A 369 -7.51 2.69 -21.76
C SER A 369 -8.33 3.89 -22.26
N TYR A 370 -8.70 4.78 -21.33
CA TYR A 370 -9.43 6.02 -21.60
C TYR A 370 -8.55 7.22 -21.96
N THR A 371 -7.22 7.12 -21.81
CA THR A 371 -6.30 8.21 -22.13
C THR A 371 -5.92 8.22 -23.61
N LEU A 372 -5.71 9.41 -24.18
CA LEU A 372 -5.14 9.56 -25.52
C LEU A 372 -3.64 9.25 -25.52
N LEU A 373 -2.94 9.62 -24.43
CA LEU A 373 -1.51 9.40 -24.23
C LEU A 373 -1.17 7.95 -23.91
N GLY A 374 -2.15 7.09 -23.60
CA GLY A 374 -1.98 5.64 -23.48
C GLY A 374 -1.90 4.93 -24.83
N ARG A 375 -1.95 5.65 -25.96
CA ARG A 375 -1.87 5.09 -27.33
C ARG A 375 -0.59 5.55 -28.02
N ASN A 376 0.09 4.64 -28.70
CA ASN A 376 1.33 4.90 -29.44
C ASN A 376 1.02 5.79 -30.66
N PRO A 377 1.66 6.96 -30.81
CA PRO A 377 1.44 7.85 -31.94
C PRO A 377 2.07 7.34 -33.26
N ILE A 378 2.86 6.26 -33.21
CA ILE A 378 3.58 5.73 -34.37
C ILE A 378 2.68 4.74 -35.12
N ASN A 379 2.05 5.25 -36.17
CA ASN A 379 1.12 4.62 -37.12
C ASN A 379 -0.35 4.59 -36.69
N LYS A 380 -1.16 5.44 -37.34
CA LYS A 380 -2.65 5.49 -37.29
C LYS A 380 -3.35 4.16 -37.65
N LEU A 381 -2.61 3.09 -37.95
CA LEU A 381 -3.11 1.81 -38.44
C LEU A 381 -3.01 0.67 -37.41
N GLU A 382 -2.30 0.87 -36.29
CA GLU A 382 -2.29 -0.11 -35.20
C GLU A 382 -2.50 0.63 -33.88
N ASN A 383 -3.64 0.41 -33.22
CA ASN A 383 -3.84 0.79 -31.82
C ASN A 383 -2.85 0.02 -30.94
N ARG A 384 -1.57 0.40 -30.91
CA ARG A 384 -0.63 -0.10 -29.90
C ARG A 384 -0.77 0.79 -28.67
N PHE A 385 -1.14 0.22 -27.54
CA PHE A 385 -1.11 0.95 -26.28
C PHE A 385 0.35 1.15 -25.82
N LEU A 386 0.64 2.24 -25.10
CA LEU A 386 1.90 2.36 -24.37
C LEU A 386 1.97 1.22 -23.34
N PRO A 387 3.19 0.76 -22.97
CA PRO A 387 3.35 -0.10 -21.80
C PRO A 387 2.66 0.53 -20.59
N LEU A 388 1.96 -0.28 -19.79
CA LEU A 388 1.14 0.22 -18.68
C LEU A 388 1.93 1.12 -17.71
N GLN A 389 3.23 0.85 -17.55
CA GLN A 389 4.16 1.61 -16.70
C GLN A 389 4.44 3.04 -17.19
N ARG A 390 4.18 3.33 -18.48
CA ARG A 390 4.35 4.65 -19.10
C ARG A 390 3.04 5.40 -19.31
N CYS A 391 1.92 4.82 -18.87
CA CYS A 391 0.62 5.47 -19.00
C CYS A 391 0.53 6.70 -18.09
N ASP A 392 0.37 7.89 -18.68
CA ASP A 392 0.04 9.12 -17.96
C ASP A 392 -1.47 9.40 -18.03
N ILE A 393 -2.13 9.40 -16.88
CA ILE A 393 -3.57 9.70 -16.74
C ILE A 393 -3.84 11.17 -16.44
N TYR A 394 -2.81 11.97 -16.19
CA TYR A 394 -2.94 13.41 -15.94
C TYR A 394 -3.63 14.11 -17.12
N GLY A 395 -4.58 15.00 -16.82
CA GLY A 395 -5.35 15.73 -17.84
C GLY A 395 -6.42 14.90 -18.56
N SER A 396 -6.56 13.60 -18.27
CA SER A 396 -7.55 12.73 -18.92
C SER A 396 -8.93 12.89 -18.29
N LYS A 397 -9.68 13.89 -18.74
CA LYS A 397 -11.07 14.13 -18.31
C LYS A 397 -11.97 12.91 -18.51
N ARG A 398 -11.78 12.18 -19.60
CA ARG A 398 -12.56 10.96 -19.88
C ARG A 398 -12.30 9.87 -18.84
N ALA A 399 -11.05 9.67 -18.43
CA ALA A 399 -10.72 8.69 -17.39
C ALA A 399 -11.31 9.11 -16.04
N GLY A 400 -11.20 10.39 -15.69
CA GLY A 400 -11.77 10.89 -14.43
C GLY A 400 -13.30 10.89 -14.39
N GLU A 401 -13.97 11.20 -15.50
CA GLU A 401 -15.43 11.07 -15.62
C GLU A 401 -15.90 9.63 -15.38
N GLN A 402 -15.22 8.63 -15.97
CA GLN A 402 -15.57 7.22 -15.74
C GLN A 402 -15.32 6.82 -14.28
N LEU A 403 -14.16 7.17 -13.71
CA LEU A 403 -13.86 6.85 -12.33
C LEU A 403 -14.88 7.48 -11.39
N ARG A 404 -15.08 8.80 -11.47
CA ARG A 404 -15.98 9.54 -10.58
C ARG A 404 -17.43 9.08 -10.69
N ARG A 405 -17.88 8.67 -11.89
CA ARG A 405 -19.21 8.07 -12.08
C ARG A 405 -19.39 6.81 -11.24
N VAL A 406 -18.37 5.97 -11.11
CA VAL A 406 -18.46 4.76 -10.28
C VAL A 406 -18.31 5.10 -8.81
N LEU A 407 -17.38 6.01 -8.46
CA LEU A 407 -17.22 6.46 -7.08
C LEU A 407 -18.50 7.08 -6.52
N SER A 408 -19.29 7.80 -7.33
CA SER A 408 -20.54 8.42 -6.88
C SER A 408 -21.65 7.43 -6.51
N LEU A 409 -21.50 6.15 -6.86
CA LEU A 409 -22.42 5.10 -6.45
C LEU A 409 -22.20 4.66 -5.00
N GLY A 410 -21.02 4.94 -4.41
CA GLY A 410 -20.69 4.51 -3.05
C GLY A 410 -20.94 3.02 -2.84
N SER A 411 -21.50 2.64 -1.69
CA SER A 411 -21.89 1.26 -1.37
C SER A 411 -23.32 0.90 -1.81
N SER A 412 -23.93 1.68 -2.72
CA SER A 412 -25.29 1.38 -3.24
C SER A 412 -25.33 0.26 -4.29
N ILE A 413 -24.17 -0.22 -4.74
CA ILE A 413 -24.04 -1.31 -5.71
C ILE A 413 -23.03 -2.34 -5.21
N HIS A 414 -23.17 -3.58 -5.69
CA HIS A 414 -22.20 -4.64 -5.39
C HIS A 414 -20.82 -4.34 -6.01
N TRP A 415 -19.74 -4.68 -5.30
CA TRP A 415 -18.35 -4.39 -5.72
C TRP A 415 -18.01 -4.94 -7.11
N SER A 416 -18.52 -6.11 -7.48
CA SER A 416 -18.24 -6.70 -8.80
C SER A 416 -18.87 -5.87 -9.93
N THR A 417 -20.00 -5.21 -9.67
CA THR A 417 -20.65 -4.31 -10.62
C THR A 417 -19.86 -3.00 -10.73
N ALA A 418 -19.35 -2.48 -9.61
CA ALA A 418 -18.45 -1.32 -9.64
C ALA A 418 -17.18 -1.64 -10.46
N LEU A 419 -16.59 -2.82 -10.27
CA LEU A 419 -15.42 -3.27 -11.02
C LEU A 419 -15.71 -3.34 -12.53
N GLU A 420 -16.85 -3.89 -12.92
CA GLU A 420 -17.26 -4.01 -14.32
C GLU A 420 -17.48 -2.65 -14.96
N LEU A 421 -18.04 -1.69 -14.23
CA LEU A 421 -18.26 -0.33 -14.72
C LEU A 421 -16.95 0.45 -14.91
N ILE A 422 -15.91 0.15 -14.13
CA ILE A 422 -14.59 0.78 -14.29
C ILE A 422 -13.82 0.08 -15.39
N THR A 423 -13.73 -1.24 -15.33
CA THR A 423 -12.91 -2.07 -16.23
C THR A 423 -13.76 -2.53 -17.41
N ASP A 424 -13.98 -3.83 -17.56
CA ASP A 424 -14.99 -4.49 -18.39
C ASP A 424 -15.22 -5.93 -17.88
N HIS A 425 -14.87 -6.21 -16.61
CA HIS A 425 -14.93 -7.55 -16.03
C HIS A 425 -15.33 -7.50 -14.55
N ARG A 426 -15.76 -8.65 -14.00
CA ARG A 426 -16.32 -8.76 -12.64
C ARG A 426 -15.42 -9.53 -11.66
N GLN A 427 -14.29 -10.06 -12.11
CA GLN A 427 -13.51 -11.04 -11.35
C GLN A 427 -12.20 -10.42 -10.88
N LEU A 428 -11.84 -10.66 -9.62
CA LEU A 428 -10.52 -10.28 -9.11
C LEU A 428 -9.42 -11.09 -9.82
N THR A 429 -8.50 -10.37 -10.47
CA THR A 429 -7.41 -10.94 -11.27
C THR A 429 -6.08 -10.30 -10.95
N THR A 430 -5.00 -11.08 -10.95
CA THR A 430 -3.62 -10.58 -10.77
C THR A 430 -2.99 -10.13 -12.09
N GLN A 431 -3.67 -10.29 -13.22
CA GLN A 431 -3.09 -10.07 -14.54
C GLN A 431 -2.55 -8.64 -14.73
N PRO A 432 -3.29 -7.54 -14.43
CA PRO A 432 -2.75 -6.19 -14.58
C PRO A 432 -1.57 -5.91 -13.64
N PHE A 433 -1.58 -6.49 -12.45
CA PHE A 433 -0.49 -6.40 -11.50
C PHE A 433 0.79 -7.04 -12.06
N LEU A 434 0.70 -8.26 -12.58
CA LEU A 434 1.82 -8.97 -13.18
C LEU A 434 2.31 -8.28 -14.46
N GLU A 435 1.40 -7.69 -15.25
CA GLU A 435 1.73 -6.89 -16.42
C GLU A 435 2.52 -5.63 -16.03
N TYR A 436 2.07 -4.88 -15.01
CA TYR A 436 2.75 -3.67 -14.53
C TYR A 436 4.15 -3.97 -13.99
N TYR A 437 4.33 -5.04 -13.23
CA TYR A 437 5.62 -5.38 -12.65
C TYR A 437 6.51 -6.29 -13.51
N GLN A 438 6.11 -6.59 -14.75
CA GLN A 438 6.91 -7.44 -15.66
C GLN A 438 8.36 -6.98 -15.83
N PRO A 439 8.67 -5.66 -15.98
CA PRO A 439 10.06 -5.20 -16.09
C PRO A 439 10.88 -5.49 -14.83
N VAL A 440 10.26 -5.35 -13.65
CA VAL A 440 10.90 -5.67 -12.36
C VAL A 440 11.12 -7.17 -12.24
N PHE A 441 10.14 -7.99 -12.62
CA PHE A 441 10.28 -9.45 -12.58
C PHE A 441 11.46 -9.92 -13.45
N LYS A 442 11.57 -9.38 -14.66
CA LYS A 442 12.68 -9.68 -15.58
C LYS A 442 14.03 -9.26 -15.00
N TRP A 443 14.13 -8.05 -14.45
CA TRP A 443 15.36 -7.58 -13.81
C TRP A 443 15.78 -8.46 -12.62
N LEU A 444 14.82 -8.88 -11.79
CA LEU A 444 15.06 -9.79 -10.67
C LEU A 444 15.55 -11.17 -11.16
N GLU A 445 14.92 -11.71 -12.19
CA GLU A 445 15.28 -13.01 -12.78
C GLU A 445 16.72 -12.99 -13.32
N GLU A 446 17.07 -11.96 -14.10
CA GLU A 446 18.42 -11.77 -14.64
C GLU A 446 19.44 -11.68 -13.51
N TYR A 447 19.15 -10.91 -12.46
CA TYR A 447 20.02 -10.79 -11.29
C TYR A 447 20.24 -12.14 -10.59
N ILE A 448 19.16 -12.90 -10.37
CA ILE A 448 19.18 -14.21 -9.72
C ILE A 448 20.04 -15.19 -10.53
N GLN A 449 19.86 -15.24 -11.84
CA GLN A 449 20.63 -16.13 -12.73
C GLN A 449 22.12 -15.76 -12.74
N GLN A 450 22.45 -14.48 -12.88
CA GLN A 450 23.83 -14.00 -12.92
C GLN A 450 24.60 -14.26 -11.63
N HIS A 451 23.92 -14.24 -10.48
CA HIS A 451 24.55 -14.37 -9.17
C HIS A 451 24.27 -15.72 -8.49
N ASN A 452 23.56 -16.64 -9.15
CA ASN A 452 23.13 -17.93 -8.61
C ASN A 452 22.44 -17.80 -7.24
N VAL A 453 21.50 -16.85 -7.13
CA VAL A 453 20.83 -16.54 -5.86
C VAL A 453 19.78 -17.61 -5.53
N HIS A 454 19.78 -18.09 -4.28
CA HIS A 454 18.74 -19.01 -3.82
C HIS A 454 17.38 -18.31 -3.73
N ILE A 455 16.32 -18.94 -4.26
CA ILE A 455 14.93 -18.47 -4.16
C ILE A 455 14.21 -19.23 -3.03
N GLY A 456 13.45 -18.53 -2.20
CA GLY A 456 12.82 -19.10 -1.00
C GLY A 456 13.75 -19.07 0.21
N TRP A 457 13.30 -19.58 1.36
CA TRP A 457 13.95 -19.41 2.67
C TRP A 457 13.74 -20.60 3.61
#